data_AF-A0A392QQ83-F1
#
_entry.id   AF-A0A392QQ83-F1
#
_cell.length_a   1.000
_cell.length_b   1.000
_cell.length_c   1.000
_cell.angle_alpha   90.00
_cell.angle_beta   90.00
_cell.angle_gamma   90.00
#
_symmetry.space_group_name_H-M   'P 1'
#
loop_
_entity.id
_entity.type
_entity.pdbx_description
1 polymer ?
#
loop_
_entity_poly.entity_id
_entity_poly.type
_entity_poly.pdbx_seq_one_letter_code
_entity_poly.pdbx_strand_id
1 'polypeptide(L)' 'MNARVINERDAKEEEKGKVAENPSLKGKSRVEMGLKEFKGIEISSTFLGLDFVITQAHIAKLLEVDNEGEIIS' A
#
# COMPACT_ATOMS: atom_id res chain seq x y z
N MET A 1 -15.67 5.71 -2.74
CA MET A 1 -15.01 4.38 -2.77
C MET A 1 -14.85 3.93 -1.33
N ASN A 2 -15.01 2.64 -1.01
CA ASN A 2 -14.84 2.14 0.34
C ASN A 2 -13.35 1.98 0.64
N ALA A 3 -12.94 2.18 1.90
CA ALA A 3 -11.56 1.95 2.32
C ALA A 3 -11.19 0.47 2.16
N ARG A 4 -9.94 0.18 1.78
CA ARG A 4 -9.40 -1.18 1.63
C ARG A 4 -8.06 -1.29 2.33
N VAL A 5 -7.83 -2.44 2.97
CA VAL A 5 -6.50 -2.82 3.48
C VAL A 5 -5.66 -3.31 2.30
N ILE A 6 -4.50 -2.70 2.13
CA ILE A 6 -3.50 -3.07 1.12
C ILE A 6 -2.34 -3.74 1.87
N ASN A 7 -2.09 -5.00 1.54
CA ASN A 7 -0.95 -5.76 2.03
C ASN A 7 0.09 -6.01 0.92
N GLU A 8 1.15 -6.73 1.25
CA GLU A 8 2.23 -7.02 0.30
C GLU A 8 1.75 -7.84 -0.90
N ARG A 9 0.78 -8.74 -0.71
CA ARG A 9 0.21 -9.53 -1.79
C ARG A 9 -0.57 -8.64 -2.76
N ASP A 10 -1.40 -7.73 -2.26
CA ASP A 10 -2.13 -6.77 -3.09
C ASP A 10 -1.16 -5.91 -3.91
N ALA A 11 -0.08 -5.42 -3.29
CA ALA A 11 0.96 -4.66 -3.96
C ALA A 11 1.64 -5.45 -5.09
N LYS A 12 1.97 -6.72 -4.85
CA LYS A 12 2.54 -7.62 -5.88
C LYS A 12 1.57 -7.93 -7.01
N GLU A 13 0.28 -8.04 -6.72
CA GLU A 13 -0.75 -8.25 -7.75
C GLU A 13 -0.88 -7.01 -8.66
N GLU A 14 -0.78 -5.80 -8.11
CA GLU A 14 -0.75 -4.55 -8.89
C GLU A 14 0.48 -4.47 -9.82
N GLU A 15 1.67 -4.81 -9.33
CA GLU A 15 2.89 -4.90 -10.16
C GLU A 15 2.73 -5.87 -11.32
N LYS A 16 2.20 -7.07 -11.04
CA LYS A 16 1.93 -8.07 -12.07
C LYS A 16 0.94 -7.56 -13.11
N GLY A 17 -0.09 -6.84 -12.68
CA GLY A 17 -1.04 -6.16 -13.56
C GLY A 17 -0.34 -5.17 -14.50
N LYS A 18 0.53 -4.30 -13.95
CA LYS A 18 1.31 -3.33 -14.75
C LYS A 18 2.24 -3.99 -15.76
N VAL A 19 2.90 -5.08 -15.37
CA VAL A 19 3.77 -5.84 -16.29
C VAL A 19 2.95 -6.55 -17.38
N ALA A 20 1.72 -7.01 -17.07
CA ALA A 20 0.83 -7.58 -18.05
C ALA A 20 0.33 -6.53 -19.07
N GLU A 21 0.04 -5.31 -18.62
CA GLU A 21 -0.32 -4.18 -19.49
C GLU A 21 0.88 -3.70 -20.33
N ASN A 22 2.08 -3.68 -19.74
CA ASN A 22 3.30 -3.24 -20.40
C ASN A 22 4.49 -4.16 -20.03
N PRO A 23 4.80 -5.16 -20.89
CA PRO A 23 5.87 -6.12 -20.63
C PRO A 23 7.28 -5.52 -20.45
N SER A 24 7.52 -4.30 -20.95
CA SER A 24 8.82 -3.59 -20.78
C SER A 24 9.11 -3.18 -19.34
N LEU A 25 8.11 -3.22 -18.47
CA LEU A 25 8.25 -2.94 -17.04
C LEU A 25 8.80 -4.14 -16.25
N LYS A 26 8.92 -5.32 -16.86
CA LYS A 26 9.42 -6.52 -16.19
C LYS A 26 10.83 -6.28 -15.62
N GLY A 27 10.99 -6.55 -14.33
CA GLY A 27 12.27 -6.39 -13.61
C GLY A 27 12.57 -4.98 -13.13
N LYS A 28 11.69 -4.00 -13.40
CA LYS A 28 11.79 -2.66 -12.80
C LYS A 28 11.25 -2.64 -11.37
N SER A 29 11.66 -1.65 -10.60
CA SER A 29 11.09 -1.36 -9.28
C SER A 29 9.68 -0.75 -9.39
N ARG A 30 8.89 -0.81 -8.30
CA ARG A 30 7.56 -0.18 -8.21
C ARG A 30 7.58 1.28 -8.64
N VAL A 31 8.55 2.04 -8.13
CA VAL A 31 8.67 3.48 -8.40
C VAL A 31 8.96 3.73 -9.88
N GLU A 32 9.82 2.93 -10.51
CA GLU A 32 10.09 2.99 -11.95
C GLU A 32 8.89 2.56 -12.82
N MET A 33 7.96 1.77 -12.27
CA MET A 33 6.68 1.45 -12.89
C MET A 33 5.62 2.55 -12.69
N GLY A 34 5.94 3.62 -11.94
CA GLY A 34 5.00 4.68 -11.57
C GLY A 34 4.02 4.28 -10.46
N LEU A 35 4.29 3.18 -9.75
CA LEU A 35 3.52 2.73 -8.60
C LEU A 35 4.09 3.34 -7.31
N LYS A 36 3.21 3.55 -6.31
CA LYS A 36 3.64 3.97 -4.98
C LYS A 36 4.47 2.86 -4.33
N GLU A 37 5.53 3.25 -3.61
CA GLU A 37 6.35 2.33 -2.83
C GLU A 37 5.51 1.66 -1.73
N PHE A 38 5.63 0.35 -1.57
CA PHE A 38 4.97 -0.37 -0.49
C PHE A 38 5.83 -0.29 0.77
N LYS A 39 5.34 0.43 1.78
CA LYS A 39 6.08 0.66 3.05
C LYS A 39 5.59 -0.21 4.21
N GLY A 40 4.54 -0.99 3.99
CA GLY A 40 3.88 -1.80 5.01
C GLY A 40 2.39 -1.88 4.76
N ILE A 41 1.69 -2.61 5.62
CA ILE A 41 0.23 -2.73 5.54
C ILE A 41 -0.39 -1.36 5.78
N GLU A 42 -1.29 -0.96 4.89
CA GLU A 42 -1.95 0.33 4.95
C GLU A 42 -3.44 0.23 4.62
N ILE A 43 -4.22 1.16 5.14
CA ILE A 43 -5.61 1.37 4.75
C ILE A 43 -5.62 2.50 3.74
N SER A 44 -5.99 2.19 2.50
CA SER A 44 -6.09 3.15 1.40
C SER A 44 -7.56 3.48 1.13
N SER A 45 -7.85 4.76 0.92
CA SER A 45 -9.18 5.25 0.55
C SER A 45 -9.08 6.46 -0.36
N THR A 46 -10.05 6.62 -1.25
CA THR A 46 -10.18 7.80 -2.10
C THR A 46 -11.47 8.53 -1.75
N PHE A 47 -11.34 9.78 -1.30
CA PHE A 47 -12.46 10.66 -0.96
C PHE A 47 -12.31 12.00 -1.71
N LEU A 48 -13.35 12.38 -2.46
CA LEU A 48 -13.36 13.57 -3.32
C LEU A 48 -12.17 13.67 -4.30
N GLY A 49 -11.70 12.52 -4.83
CA GLY A 49 -10.58 12.47 -5.77
C GLY A 49 -9.20 12.65 -5.13
N LEU A 50 -9.14 12.73 -3.80
CA LEU A 50 -7.91 12.73 -3.03
C LEU A 50 -7.66 11.32 -2.48
N ASP A 51 -6.42 10.87 -2.58
CA ASP A 51 -5.98 9.62 -1.98
C ASP A 51 -5.52 9.85 -0.54
N PHE A 52 -6.00 9.00 0.37
CA PHE A 52 -5.61 9.01 1.77
C PHE A 52 -5.10 7.64 2.16
N VAL A 53 -4.04 7.63 2.95
CA VAL A 53 -3.39 6.42 3.45
C VAL A 53 -3.29 6.49 4.96
N ILE A 54 -3.82 5.49 5.64
CA ILE A 54 -3.68 5.30 7.10
C ILE A 54 -2.76 4.11 7.34
N THR A 55 -1.63 4.36 8.01
CA THR A 55 -0.66 3.32 8.38
C THR A 55 -0.82 2.97 9.86
N GLN A 56 -0.19 1.87 10.30
CA GLN A 56 -0.10 1.54 11.73
C GLN A 56 0.47 2.71 12.56
N ALA A 57 1.47 3.42 12.04
CA ALA A 57 2.07 4.56 12.72
C ALA A 57 1.07 5.71 12.95
N HIS A 58 0.16 5.97 12.01
CA HIS A 58 -0.90 6.95 12.21
C HIS A 58 -1.85 6.54 13.35
N ILE A 59 -2.20 5.26 13.43
CA ILE A 59 -3.07 4.71 14.48
C ILE A 59 -2.36 4.74 15.84
N ALA A 60 -1.11 4.27 15.91
CA ALA A 60 -0.31 4.29 17.13
C ALA A 60 -0.16 5.72 17.67
N LYS A 61 0.12 6.68 16.77
CA LYS A 61 0.22 8.10 17.14
C LYS A 61 -1.10 8.67 17.66
N LEU A 62 -2.23 8.32 17.04
CA LEU A 62 -3.56 8.74 17.47
C LEU A 62 -3.93 8.19 18.85
N LEU A 63 -3.50 6.97 19.15
CA LEU A 63 -3.77 6.28 20.42
C LEU A 63 -2.73 6.56 21.51
N GLU A 64 -1.67 7.32 21.21
CA GLU A 64 -0.56 7.61 22.11
C GLU A 64 0.14 6.34 22.63
N VAL A 65 0.31 5.35 21.76
CA VAL A 65 1.04 4.10 22.05
C VAL A 65 2.26 3.96 21.14
N ASP A 66 3.20 3.09 21.53
CA ASP A 66 4.34 2.77 20.70
C ASP A 66 3.90 2.08 19.41
N ASN A 67 4.57 2.41 18.30
CA ASN A 67 4.30 1.82 16.98
C ASN A 67 4.96 0.44 16.86
N GLU A 68 4.58 -0.47 17.74
CA GLU A 68 5.12 -1.83 17.85
C GLU A 68 3.96 -2.82 18.04
N GLY A 69 4.20 -4.09 17.73
CA GLY A 69 3.20 -5.14 17.87
C GLY A 69 3.54 -6.36 17.03
N GLU A 70 2.83 -7.46 17.28
CA GLU A 70 3.00 -8.72 16.56
C GLU A 70 1.79 -9.00 15.65
N ILE A 71 2.06 -9.53 14.46
CA ILE A 71 1.02 -10.08 13.60
C ILE A 71 0.59 -11.41 14.20
N ILE A 72 -0.61 -11.46 14.76
CA ILE A 72 -1.20 -12.68 15.31
C ILE A 72 -1.77 -13.50 14.14
N SER A 73 -1.22 -14.69 13.90
CA SER A 73 -1.61 -15.62 12.81
C SER A 73 -2.67 -16.62 13.24
#